data_AF-A0AAD8N6F3-F1
#
_entry.id   AF-A0AAD8N6F3-F1
#
_cell.length_a   1.000
_cell.length_b   1.000
_cell.length_c   1.000
_cell.angle_alpha   90.00
_cell.angle_beta   90.00
_cell.angle_gamma   90.00
#
_symmetry.space_group_name_H-M   'P 1'
#
loop_
_entity.id
_entity.type
_entity.pdbx_description
1 polymer ?
#
loop_
_entity_poly.entity_id
_entity_poly.type
_entity_poly.pdbx_seq_one_letter_code
_entity_poly.pdbx_strand_id
1 'polypeptide(L)'
;MATVADSFLADLDDLSDNEDDILDEDDVEADNMEEDVDGELADIEALNYDDLDNVSKLQKTQRYIDIMQKVESALEKGSEVSMHGVVLEDDPEYQLIVDCNALSVDIENEIIIIHNFIRDKYRLKFPELESLVHHPIDYARVVKKIGNEVDLTLVDLEGLLPSAIIMVVSVTASTTSGKPLLAEDLQKTVEACDRALTLDSAKKKVLDFVEGRMGCIAPNLSAIVGSAVAAKLMGTAGGLSALAKMPACNVQLLGAKRKNLAGFSSATSQFRVGYIEQTEIFQSTPPALRMRACRLLASKSTLAARVDSTGGDATGGVGRAFREEIRKKIEKWQEPPPAKQPKPLPVPDSEPKKKRGGRRLRKMKERYAVTDMRKLANRMQFGVPEESSLGDGLGEGYGMLGQAGSGKLRVSVGQNKLAAKVAKKFKERSFGGGATSGLTSSLAFTPVQGIELSNPQALANQLGSGTQSTYFSETGTFSKIKRP
;
A
#
# COMPACT_ATOMS: atom_id res chain seq x y z
N MET A 1 -43.20 12.62 -33.21
CA MET A 1 -42.14 11.59 -33.09
C MET A 1 -40.86 12.31 -32.73
N ALA A 2 -40.54 12.36 -31.44
CA ALA A 2 -39.27 12.91 -30.97
C ALA A 2 -38.12 12.01 -31.43
N THR A 3 -37.01 12.59 -31.84
CA THR A 3 -35.86 11.81 -32.32
C THR A 3 -35.01 11.36 -31.15
N VAL A 4 -34.30 10.23 -31.31
CA VAL A 4 -33.42 9.60 -30.29
C VAL A 4 -32.31 10.55 -29.79
N ALA A 5 -32.08 11.69 -30.44
CA ALA A 5 -31.19 12.74 -29.97
C ALA A 5 -31.82 13.62 -28.87
N ASP A 6 -33.15 13.86 -28.93
CA ASP A 6 -33.86 14.66 -27.94
C ASP A 6 -34.04 13.92 -26.62
N SER A 7 -34.15 12.58 -26.65
CA SER A 7 -34.17 11.76 -25.43
C SER A 7 -32.80 11.65 -24.74
N PHE A 8 -31.71 11.88 -25.48
CA PHE A 8 -30.35 11.79 -24.94
C PHE A 8 -29.86 13.12 -24.35
N LEU A 9 -30.44 14.24 -24.79
CA LEU A 9 -30.21 15.55 -24.19
C LEU A 9 -31.03 15.72 -22.89
N ALA A 10 -32.25 15.17 -22.84
CA ALA A 10 -33.04 15.14 -21.62
C ALA A 10 -32.38 14.31 -20.48
N ASP A 11 -31.71 13.19 -20.82
CA ASP A 11 -30.95 12.37 -19.85
C ASP A 11 -29.64 13.04 -19.36
N LEU A 12 -29.20 14.11 -20.02
CA LEU A 12 -27.98 14.86 -19.65
C LEU A 12 -28.30 16.10 -18.81
N ASP A 13 -29.47 16.72 -18.98
CA ASP A 13 -29.93 17.81 -18.12
C ASP A 13 -30.37 17.30 -16.73
N ASP A 14 -30.90 16.07 -16.62
CA ASP A 14 -31.27 15.43 -15.31
C ASP A 14 -30.06 15.00 -14.45
N LEU A 15 -28.83 15.15 -14.95
CA LEU A 15 -27.59 14.90 -14.19
C LEU A 15 -26.84 16.18 -13.79
N SER A 16 -27.34 17.35 -14.18
CA SER A 16 -26.71 18.65 -13.87
C SER A 16 -27.36 19.38 -12.69
N ASP A 17 -28.55 18.97 -12.24
CA ASP A 17 -29.35 19.66 -11.22
C ASP A 17 -29.43 18.91 -9.87
N ASN A 18 -28.44 18.08 -9.52
CA ASN A 18 -28.39 17.37 -8.23
C ASN A 18 -27.09 17.59 -7.44
N GLU A 19 -26.41 18.73 -7.64
CA GLU A 19 -25.37 19.21 -6.70
C GLU A 19 -25.66 20.67 -6.37
N ASP A 20 -26.68 20.91 -5.56
CA ASP A 20 -26.86 22.12 -4.74
C ASP A 20 -28.06 21.90 -3.80
N ASP A 21 -27.82 21.23 -2.67
CA ASP A 21 -28.52 21.38 -1.37
C ASP A 21 -28.12 20.22 -0.43
N ILE A 22 -26.90 20.29 0.10
CA ILE A 22 -26.68 19.89 1.50
C ILE A 22 -26.03 21.09 2.16
N LEU A 23 -26.87 21.77 2.93
CA LEU A 23 -26.55 22.93 3.74
C LEU A 23 -25.37 22.62 4.67
N ASP A 24 -24.46 23.58 4.70
CA ASP A 24 -23.43 23.80 5.70
C ASP A 24 -24.06 23.94 7.10
N GLU A 25 -24.17 22.85 7.83
CA GLU A 25 -24.25 22.85 9.30
C GLU A 25 -23.40 21.68 9.80
N ASP A 26 -22.10 21.95 9.99
CA ASP A 26 -21.26 21.50 11.12
C ASP A 26 -19.79 21.68 10.73
N ASP A 27 -19.37 22.95 10.60
CA ASP A 27 -17.97 23.36 10.47
C ASP A 27 -17.58 24.23 11.68
N VAL A 28 -17.71 23.63 12.85
CA VAL A 28 -16.98 24.03 14.07
C VAL A 28 -16.58 22.71 14.75
N GLU A 29 -15.28 22.52 14.98
CA GLU A 29 -14.64 21.37 15.68
C GLU A 29 -13.97 20.27 14.83
N ALA A 30 -13.39 20.59 13.67
CA ALA A 30 -12.48 19.66 12.96
C ALA A 30 -11.11 20.25 12.58
N ASP A 31 -10.71 21.37 13.19
CA ASP A 31 -9.44 22.06 12.90
C ASP A 31 -8.42 21.99 14.07
N ASN A 32 -8.47 20.91 14.87
CA ASN A 32 -7.59 20.71 16.03
C ASN A 32 -6.97 19.28 16.10
N MET A 33 -6.72 18.62 14.97
CA MET A 33 -6.05 17.29 14.98
C MET A 33 -4.95 17.11 13.93
N GLU A 34 -4.31 18.18 13.44
CA GLU A 34 -3.07 18.08 12.65
C GLU A 34 -1.96 19.06 13.05
N GLU A 35 -2.03 19.63 14.26
CA GLU A 35 -0.87 20.17 14.96
C GLU A 35 -0.84 19.52 16.35
N ASP A 36 0.01 18.51 16.56
CA ASP A 36 0.54 18.14 17.89
C ASP A 36 1.51 16.95 17.90
N VAL A 37 1.87 16.33 16.76
CA VAL A 37 2.96 15.33 16.77
C VAL A 37 4.35 15.99 16.75
N ASP A 38 4.49 17.18 16.18
CA ASP A 38 5.75 17.94 16.22
C ASP A 38 5.80 18.96 17.38
N GLY A 39 4.64 19.26 17.99
CA GLY A 39 4.48 20.21 19.11
C GLY A 39 4.88 19.63 20.47
N GLU A 40 4.59 18.36 20.74
CA GLU A 40 5.10 17.65 21.94
C GLU A 40 6.55 17.15 21.77
N LEU A 41 7.08 17.15 20.55
CA LEU A 41 8.46 16.75 20.25
C LEU A 41 9.48 17.84 20.61
N ALA A 42 9.05 19.11 20.66
CA ALA A 42 9.89 20.24 21.07
C ALA A 42 10.17 20.29 22.59
N ASP A 43 9.31 19.68 23.41
CA ASP A 43 9.49 19.64 24.88
C ASP A 43 10.29 18.41 25.37
N ILE A 44 10.70 17.51 24.47
CA ILE A 44 11.51 16.32 24.79
C ILE A 44 13.02 16.64 24.81
N GLU A 45 13.47 17.74 24.21
CA GLU A 45 14.89 18.10 24.14
C GLU A 45 15.51 18.48 25.51
N ALA A 46 14.69 18.65 26.55
CA ALA A 46 15.14 19.02 27.90
C ALA A 46 15.10 17.87 28.93
N LEU A 47 14.69 16.65 28.54
CA LEU A 47 14.79 15.48 29.42
C LEU A 47 16.17 14.86 29.30
N ASN A 48 16.85 14.69 30.43
CA ASN A 48 18.16 14.07 30.53
C ASN A 48 18.12 12.63 29.97
N TYR A 49 18.40 12.49 28.67
CA TYR A 49 18.21 11.28 27.86
C TYR A 49 19.25 10.19 28.15
N ASP A 50 20.11 10.40 29.15
CA ASP A 50 21.19 9.49 29.51
C ASP A 50 20.77 8.36 30.46
N ASP A 51 19.62 8.51 31.12
CA ASP A 51 19.12 7.55 32.11
C ASP A 51 17.91 6.79 31.58
N LEU A 52 18.14 5.48 31.33
CA LEU A 52 17.14 4.51 30.89
C LEU A 52 15.88 4.48 31.78
N ASP A 53 16.05 4.79 33.06
CA ASP A 53 15.00 4.82 34.07
C ASP A 53 13.98 5.95 33.90
N ASN A 54 14.36 7.05 33.25
CA ASN A 54 13.45 8.13 32.90
C ASN A 54 12.71 7.82 31.60
N VAL A 55 13.29 6.96 30.75
CA VAL A 55 12.79 6.60 29.43
C VAL A 55 11.79 5.44 29.51
N SER A 56 12.07 4.40 30.32
CA SER A 56 11.18 3.26 30.55
C SER A 56 10.47 3.36 31.90
N LYS A 57 9.20 3.76 31.92
CA LYS A 57 8.40 3.98 33.14
C LYS A 57 7.34 2.89 33.38
N LEU A 58 6.95 2.12 32.36
CA LEU A 58 5.79 1.23 32.44
C LEU A 58 6.01 0.12 33.47
N GLN A 59 7.19 -0.51 33.45
CA GLN A 59 7.52 -1.60 34.37
C GLN A 59 7.49 -1.19 35.85
N LYS A 60 7.67 0.09 36.15
CA LYS A 60 7.62 0.66 37.52
C LYS A 60 6.20 1.02 37.95
N THR A 61 5.25 1.07 37.01
CA THR A 61 3.88 1.49 37.29
C THR A 61 3.14 0.38 38.03
N GLN A 62 2.42 0.72 39.11
CA GLN A 62 1.62 -0.23 39.88
C GLN A 62 0.62 -1.00 38.99
N ARG A 63 -0.01 -0.29 38.04
CA ARG A 63 -0.90 -0.89 37.03
C ARG A 63 -0.26 -2.07 36.28
N TYR A 64 1.00 -1.94 35.84
CA TYR A 64 1.70 -3.02 35.13
C TYR A 64 1.89 -4.23 36.04
N ILE A 65 2.37 -4.01 37.27
CA ILE A 65 2.65 -5.06 38.24
C ILE A 65 1.36 -5.82 38.59
N ASP A 66 0.28 -5.09 38.88
CA ASP A 66 -1.00 -5.68 39.27
C ASP A 66 -1.62 -6.51 38.13
N ILE A 67 -1.60 -6.00 36.90
CA ILE A 67 -2.15 -6.72 35.73
C ILE A 67 -1.29 -7.95 35.44
N MET A 68 0.04 -7.81 35.40
CA MET A 68 0.93 -8.94 35.12
C MET A 68 0.82 -10.04 36.17
N GLN A 69 0.71 -9.69 37.45
CA GLN A 69 0.50 -10.66 38.53
C GLN A 69 -0.85 -11.39 38.37
N LYS A 70 -1.92 -10.68 38.01
CA LYS A 70 -3.23 -11.29 37.71
C LYS A 70 -3.15 -12.23 36.52
N VAL A 71 -2.49 -11.82 35.44
CA VAL A 71 -2.26 -12.64 34.23
C VAL A 71 -1.48 -13.90 34.56
N GLU A 72 -0.38 -13.80 35.29
CA GLU A 72 0.42 -14.96 35.69
C GLU A 72 -0.39 -15.92 36.58
N SER A 73 -1.14 -15.38 37.55
CA SER A 73 -2.02 -16.20 38.39
C SER A 73 -3.14 -16.90 37.58
N ALA A 74 -3.62 -16.26 36.52
CA ALA A 74 -4.67 -16.81 35.66
C ALA A 74 -4.13 -17.86 34.68
N LEU A 75 -2.88 -17.70 34.22
CA LEU A 75 -2.17 -18.70 33.43
C LEU A 75 -1.83 -19.94 34.28
N GLU A 76 -1.42 -19.76 35.54
CA GLU A 76 -1.11 -20.86 36.47
C GLU A 76 -2.33 -21.68 36.87
N LYS A 77 -3.50 -21.02 37.05
CA LYS A 77 -4.77 -21.71 37.33
C LYS A 77 -5.25 -22.60 36.18
N GLY A 78 -4.63 -22.49 35.00
CA GLY A 78 -4.97 -23.29 33.83
C GLY A 78 -6.36 -22.96 33.27
N SER A 79 -6.67 -23.50 32.10
CA SER A 79 -7.97 -23.36 31.42
C SER A 79 -9.09 -24.17 32.10
N GLU A 80 -9.20 -24.15 33.43
CA GLU A 80 -10.30 -24.78 34.19
C GLU A 80 -11.52 -23.86 34.35
N VAL A 81 -11.55 -22.70 33.68
CA VAL A 81 -12.74 -21.84 33.68
C VAL A 81 -13.74 -22.34 32.64
N SER A 82 -14.75 -23.03 33.18
CA SER A 82 -16.07 -23.34 32.62
C SER A 82 -16.38 -22.67 31.28
N MET A 83 -16.43 -23.50 30.23
CA MET A 83 -17.04 -23.19 28.91
C MET A 83 -18.56 -23.02 29.01
N HIS A 84 -19.08 -22.30 30.01
CA HIS A 84 -20.51 -22.07 30.21
C HIS A 84 -20.73 -20.66 30.73
N GLY A 85 -20.99 -19.74 29.81
CA GLY A 85 -21.48 -18.40 30.12
C GLY A 85 -21.02 -17.38 29.09
N VAL A 86 -21.98 -16.64 28.54
CA VAL A 86 -21.68 -15.35 27.90
C VAL A 86 -21.02 -14.50 28.98
N VAL A 87 -19.76 -14.12 28.76
CA VAL A 87 -19.07 -13.17 29.64
C VAL A 87 -19.74 -11.82 29.39
N LEU A 88 -20.44 -11.31 30.41
CA LEU A 88 -21.06 -9.99 30.35
C LEU A 88 -19.97 -8.93 30.50
N GLU A 89 -20.19 -7.71 29.99
CA GLU A 89 -19.22 -6.61 30.08
C GLU A 89 -18.82 -6.27 31.53
N ASP A 90 -19.65 -6.65 32.50
CA ASP A 90 -19.44 -6.44 33.94
C ASP A 90 -18.60 -7.54 34.62
N ASP A 91 -18.24 -8.62 33.93
CA ASP A 91 -17.46 -9.69 34.55
C ASP A 91 -16.02 -9.22 34.82
N PRO A 92 -15.46 -9.53 36.02
CA PRO A 92 -14.11 -9.10 36.39
C PRO A 92 -13.03 -9.70 35.46
N GLU A 93 -13.32 -10.82 34.81
CA GLU A 93 -12.45 -11.43 33.81
C GLU A 93 -12.41 -10.62 32.50
N TYR A 94 -13.54 -10.07 32.06
CA TYR A 94 -13.59 -9.22 30.86
C TYR A 94 -12.83 -7.91 31.07
N GLN A 95 -12.99 -7.29 32.24
CA GLN A 95 -12.22 -6.11 32.62
C GLN A 95 -10.71 -6.38 32.58
N LEU A 96 -10.26 -7.54 33.09
CA LEU A 96 -8.86 -7.95 33.01
C LEU A 96 -8.37 -8.09 31.56
N ILE A 97 -9.19 -8.59 30.64
CA ILE A 97 -8.85 -8.71 29.22
C ILE A 97 -8.72 -7.32 28.56
N VAL A 98 -9.64 -6.39 28.86
CA VAL A 98 -9.57 -5.02 28.37
C VAL A 98 -8.30 -4.34 28.87
N ASP A 99 -7.99 -4.49 30.16
CA ASP A 99 -6.75 -4.02 30.78
C ASP A 99 -5.51 -4.64 30.13
N CYS A 100 -5.54 -5.95 29.84
CA CYS A 100 -4.47 -6.66 29.13
C CYS A 100 -4.25 -6.12 27.71
N ASN A 101 -5.32 -5.83 26.97
CA ASN A 101 -5.22 -5.26 25.63
C ASN A 101 -4.61 -3.85 25.68
N ALA A 102 -5.07 -3.01 26.60
CA ALA A 102 -4.49 -1.68 26.80
C ALA A 102 -3.01 -1.77 27.20
N LEU A 103 -2.68 -2.66 28.14
CA LEU A 103 -1.29 -2.91 28.54
C LEU A 103 -0.42 -3.40 27.38
N SER A 104 -0.95 -4.24 26.49
CA SER A 104 -0.23 -4.70 25.30
C SER A 104 0.15 -3.55 24.38
N VAL A 105 -0.73 -2.56 24.19
CA VAL A 105 -0.43 -1.35 23.40
C VAL A 105 0.61 -0.49 24.12
N ASP A 106 0.48 -0.31 25.43
CA ASP A 106 1.45 0.43 26.24
C ASP A 106 2.85 -0.21 26.16
N ILE A 107 2.94 -1.55 26.22
CA ILE A 107 4.19 -2.30 26.05
C ILE A 107 4.78 -2.10 24.65
N GLU A 108 3.96 -2.09 23.60
CA GLU A 108 4.44 -1.84 22.23
C GLU A 108 5.05 -0.45 22.08
N ASN A 109 4.38 0.57 22.62
CA ASN A 109 4.87 1.95 22.60
C ASN A 109 6.19 2.07 23.37
N GLU A 110 6.29 1.45 24.55
CA GLU A 110 7.52 1.47 25.33
C GLU A 110 8.69 0.74 24.63
N ILE A 111 8.42 -0.38 23.95
CA ILE A 111 9.43 -1.07 23.12
C ILE A 111 9.96 -0.14 22.03
N ILE A 112 9.12 0.70 21.41
CA ILE A 112 9.55 1.67 20.40
C ILE A 112 10.44 2.75 21.02
N ILE A 113 10.07 3.27 22.19
CA ILE A 113 10.87 4.26 22.91
C ILE A 113 12.25 3.68 23.28
N ILE A 114 12.28 2.47 23.85
CA ILE A 114 13.54 1.79 24.20
C ILE A 114 14.38 1.49 22.95
N HIS A 115 13.75 1.12 21.84
CA HIS A 115 14.44 0.91 20.57
C HIS A 115 15.13 2.18 20.06
N ASN A 116 14.46 3.34 20.15
CA ASN A 116 15.08 4.62 19.79
C ASN A 116 16.28 4.93 20.70
N PHE A 117 16.16 4.70 22.00
CA PHE A 117 17.27 4.84 22.95
C PHE A 117 18.47 3.92 22.60
N ILE A 118 18.23 2.64 22.33
CA ILE A 118 19.28 1.69 21.93
C ILE A 118 19.94 2.16 20.63
N ARG A 119 19.13 2.57 19.64
CA ARG A 119 19.62 3.05 18.36
C ARG A 119 20.55 4.26 18.54
N ASP A 120 20.12 5.26 19.28
CA ASP A 120 20.85 6.52 19.38
C ASP A 120 22.20 6.33 20.08
N LYS A 121 22.26 5.46 21.11
CA LYS A 121 23.50 5.09 21.79
C LYS A 121 24.40 4.19 20.92
N TYR A 122 23.84 3.20 20.23
CA TYR A 122 24.60 2.25 19.43
C TYR A 122 25.06 2.81 18.07
N ARG A 123 24.47 3.93 17.63
CA ARG A 123 24.84 4.65 16.40
C ARG A 123 26.32 5.02 16.33
N LEU A 124 26.96 5.30 17.47
CA LEU A 124 28.39 5.61 17.53
C LEU A 124 29.28 4.43 17.10
N LYS A 125 28.82 3.20 17.36
CA LYS A 125 29.55 1.98 17.02
C LYS A 125 29.20 1.44 15.65
N PHE A 126 27.90 1.37 15.33
CA PHE A 126 27.45 0.75 14.09
C PHE A 126 26.24 1.50 13.51
N PRO A 127 26.47 2.66 12.88
CA PRO A 127 25.39 3.52 12.39
C PRO A 127 24.55 2.86 11.29
N GLU A 128 25.15 1.97 10.49
CA GLU A 128 24.45 1.32 9.38
C GLU A 128 23.42 0.28 9.85
N LEU A 129 23.53 -0.24 11.08
CA LEU A 129 22.69 -1.33 11.58
C LEU A 129 21.19 -0.97 11.61
N GLU A 130 20.85 0.30 11.88
CA GLU A 130 19.47 0.80 11.85
C GLU A 130 18.82 0.57 10.48
N SER A 131 19.56 0.86 9.40
CA SER A 131 19.04 0.73 8.04
C SER A 131 18.86 -0.73 7.63
N LEU A 132 19.60 -1.65 8.25
CA LEU A 132 19.61 -3.07 7.92
C LEU A 132 18.51 -3.83 8.68
N VAL A 133 18.36 -3.57 9.98
CA VAL A 133 17.43 -4.29 10.86
C VAL A 133 16.36 -3.34 11.38
N HIS A 134 15.17 -3.40 10.76
CA HIS A 134 14.03 -2.51 11.06
C HIS A 134 13.17 -2.95 12.25
N HIS A 135 13.22 -4.22 12.63
CA HIS A 135 12.34 -4.76 13.66
C HIS A 135 12.94 -4.53 15.06
N PRO A 136 12.25 -3.82 15.97
CA PRO A 136 12.84 -3.39 17.25
C PRO A 136 13.45 -4.50 18.11
N ILE A 137 12.74 -5.62 18.23
CA ILE A 137 13.20 -6.77 19.02
C ILE A 137 14.36 -7.50 18.34
N ASP A 138 14.39 -7.54 17.00
CA ASP A 138 15.49 -8.21 16.29
C ASP A 138 16.75 -7.33 16.38
N TYR A 139 16.58 -6.01 16.29
CA TYR A 139 17.65 -5.03 16.51
C TYR A 139 18.26 -5.18 17.90
N ALA A 140 17.45 -5.20 18.96
CA ALA A 140 17.93 -5.38 20.33
C ALA A 140 18.70 -6.70 20.53
N ARG A 141 18.24 -7.82 19.93
CA ARG A 141 18.95 -9.11 20.00
C ARG A 141 20.30 -9.07 19.29
N VAL A 142 20.36 -8.41 18.13
CA VAL A 142 21.57 -8.28 17.32
C VAL A 142 22.58 -7.38 18.03
N VAL A 143 22.15 -6.22 18.54
CA VAL A 143 22.99 -5.32 19.34
C VAL A 143 23.56 -6.03 20.57
N LYS A 144 22.71 -6.76 21.32
CA LYS A 144 23.15 -7.54 22.48
C LYS A 144 24.18 -8.62 22.13
N LYS A 145 24.01 -9.32 21.00
CA LYS A 145 24.97 -10.35 20.55
C LYS A 145 26.29 -9.75 20.04
N ILE A 146 26.24 -8.63 19.33
CA ILE A 146 27.44 -8.00 18.77
C ILE A 146 28.24 -7.27 19.87
N GLY A 147 27.57 -6.59 20.81
CA GLY A 147 28.23 -5.88 21.91
C GLY A 147 29.29 -4.88 21.41
N ASN A 148 30.54 -5.03 21.83
CA ASN A 148 31.70 -4.25 21.35
C ASN A 148 32.63 -5.01 20.40
N GLU A 149 32.28 -6.24 20.00
CA GLU A 149 33.09 -7.04 19.07
C GLU A 149 33.22 -6.35 17.72
N VAL A 150 34.43 -6.37 17.15
CA VAL A 150 34.77 -5.81 15.82
C VAL A 150 34.67 -6.90 14.76
N ASP A 151 35.09 -8.11 15.10
CA ASP A 151 35.07 -9.26 14.20
C ASP A 151 33.73 -10.01 14.30
N LEU A 152 32.81 -9.70 13.38
CA LEU A 152 31.50 -10.36 13.33
C LEU A 152 31.54 -11.85 12.98
N THR A 153 32.68 -12.39 12.54
CA THR A 153 32.85 -13.84 12.32
C THR A 153 32.83 -14.64 13.61
N LEU A 154 33.18 -14.01 14.74
CA LEU A 154 33.16 -14.63 16.06
C LEU A 154 31.76 -14.64 16.69
N VAL A 155 30.84 -13.82 16.15
CA VAL A 155 29.49 -13.66 16.68
C VAL A 155 28.53 -14.53 15.87
N ASP A 156 27.92 -15.50 16.54
CA ASP A 156 26.90 -16.32 15.92
C ASP A 156 25.56 -15.56 15.81
N LEU A 157 25.26 -15.08 14.61
CA LEU A 157 24.00 -14.43 14.25
C LEU A 157 22.96 -15.39 13.65
N GLU A 158 23.29 -16.68 13.55
CA GLU A 158 22.36 -17.69 13.02
C GLU A 158 21.11 -17.79 13.90
N GLY A 159 19.95 -18.00 13.27
CA GLY A 159 18.65 -18.08 13.93
C GLY A 159 18.03 -16.73 14.35
N LEU A 160 18.80 -15.64 14.40
CA LEU A 160 18.24 -14.29 14.65
C LEU A 160 17.78 -13.61 13.36
N LEU A 161 18.60 -13.68 12.32
CA LEU A 161 18.37 -13.02 11.04
C LEU A 161 18.45 -14.04 9.89
N PRO A 162 17.77 -13.79 8.76
CA PRO A 162 17.99 -14.55 7.53
C PRO A 162 19.44 -14.44 7.05
N SER A 163 19.98 -15.52 6.49
CA SER A 163 21.36 -15.58 5.97
C SER A 163 21.73 -14.42 5.03
N ALA A 164 20.79 -13.96 4.19
CA ALA A 164 21.00 -12.81 3.31
C ALA A 164 21.30 -11.51 4.10
N ILE A 165 20.59 -11.27 5.20
CA ILE A 165 20.81 -10.08 6.04
C ILE A 165 22.12 -10.24 6.83
N ILE A 166 22.43 -11.45 7.31
CA ILE A 166 23.71 -11.73 8.00
C ILE A 166 24.90 -11.38 7.10
N MET A 167 24.87 -11.78 5.82
CA MET A 167 25.93 -11.41 4.87
C MET A 167 26.05 -9.90 4.71
N VAL A 168 24.93 -9.19 4.50
CA VAL A 168 24.96 -7.73 4.34
C VAL A 168 25.53 -7.07 5.60
N VAL A 169 25.08 -7.48 6.79
CA VAL A 169 25.58 -6.96 8.08
C VAL A 169 27.08 -7.23 8.25
N SER A 170 27.56 -8.42 7.88
CA SER A 170 29.01 -8.74 7.94
C SER A 170 29.86 -7.87 7.01
N VAL A 171 29.37 -7.62 5.79
CA VAL A 171 30.08 -6.79 4.81
C VAL A 171 30.08 -5.33 5.26
N THR A 172 28.94 -4.81 5.73
CA THR A 172 28.84 -3.42 6.20
C THR A 172 29.63 -3.20 7.48
N ALA A 173 29.68 -4.18 8.38
CA ALA A 173 30.51 -4.09 9.58
C ALA A 173 32.00 -4.10 9.26
N SER A 174 32.44 -4.84 8.24
CA SER A 174 33.84 -4.83 7.79
C SER A 174 34.28 -3.47 7.25
N THR A 175 33.33 -2.67 6.75
CA THR A 175 33.57 -1.31 6.22
C THR A 175 33.01 -0.21 7.11
N THR A 176 32.56 -0.53 8.34
CA THR A 176 31.91 0.47 9.20
C THR A 176 32.92 1.51 9.68
N SER A 177 32.45 2.74 9.80
CA SER A 177 33.27 3.88 10.26
C SER A 177 33.14 4.13 11.77
N GLY A 178 32.37 3.30 12.47
CA GLY A 178 32.09 3.49 13.90
C GLY A 178 33.26 3.14 14.82
N LYS A 179 33.11 3.52 16.09
CA LYS A 179 34.13 3.33 17.14
C LYS A 179 33.58 2.45 18.26
N PRO A 180 34.43 1.68 18.97
CA PRO A 180 33.98 0.93 20.13
C PRO A 180 33.41 1.87 21.19
N LEU A 181 32.31 1.45 21.83
CA LEU A 181 31.63 2.22 22.88
C LEU A 181 32.45 2.18 24.18
N LEU A 182 32.32 3.23 24.99
CA LEU A 182 32.79 3.21 26.38
C LEU A 182 32.07 2.11 27.16
N ALA A 183 32.73 1.56 28.18
CA ALA A 183 32.18 0.46 28.97
C ALA A 183 30.86 0.84 29.67
N GLU A 184 30.73 2.08 30.14
CA GLU A 184 29.51 2.60 30.77
C GLU A 184 28.34 2.66 29.78
N ASP A 185 28.59 3.19 28.57
CA ASP A 185 27.57 3.27 27.50
C ASP A 185 27.20 1.87 26.98
N LEU A 186 28.16 0.95 26.90
CA LEU A 186 27.90 -0.43 26.54
C LEU A 186 27.01 -1.11 27.59
N GLN A 187 27.26 -0.90 28.88
CA GLN A 187 26.43 -1.47 29.93
C GLN A 187 24.99 -0.93 29.86
N LYS A 188 24.83 0.38 29.68
CA LYS A 188 23.51 1.02 29.51
C LYS A 188 22.75 0.48 28.28
N THR A 189 23.44 0.29 27.16
CA THR A 189 22.82 -0.25 25.93
C THR A 189 22.44 -1.72 26.07
N VAL A 190 23.26 -2.54 26.73
CA VAL A 190 22.93 -3.95 27.00
C VAL A 190 21.75 -4.05 27.97
N GLU A 191 21.73 -3.23 29.02
CA GLU A 191 20.59 -3.16 29.96
C GLU A 191 19.29 -2.76 29.24
N ALA A 192 19.35 -1.76 28.35
CA ALA A 192 18.21 -1.38 27.52
C ALA A 192 17.72 -2.53 26.63
N CYS A 193 18.64 -3.29 26.03
CA CYS A 193 18.30 -4.48 25.25
C CYS A 193 17.61 -5.54 26.12
N ASP A 194 18.08 -5.76 27.35
CA ASP A 194 17.46 -6.71 28.28
C ASP A 194 16.06 -6.27 28.67
N ARG A 195 15.84 -4.99 28.97
CA ARG A 195 14.50 -4.45 29.24
C ARG A 195 13.56 -4.67 28.05
N ALA A 196 13.98 -4.35 26.82
CA ALA A 196 13.18 -4.61 25.62
C ALA A 196 12.80 -6.10 25.46
N LEU A 197 13.73 -7.02 25.75
CA LEU A 197 13.48 -8.45 25.69
C LEU A 197 12.53 -8.93 26.80
N THR A 198 12.64 -8.38 28.01
CA THR A 198 11.70 -8.68 29.09
C THR A 198 10.28 -8.23 28.75
N LEU A 199 10.12 -7.04 28.16
CA LEU A 199 8.83 -6.54 27.67
C LEU A 199 8.24 -7.40 26.55
N ASP A 200 9.07 -7.85 25.59
CA ASP A 200 8.63 -8.81 24.55
C ASP A 200 8.12 -10.13 25.17
N SER A 201 8.79 -10.62 26.22
CA SER A 201 8.35 -11.82 26.94
C SER A 201 7.06 -11.59 27.73
N ALA A 202 6.91 -10.42 28.37
CA ALA A 202 5.68 -10.04 29.09
C ALA A 202 4.50 -9.92 28.13
N LYS A 203 4.70 -9.27 26.99
CA LYS A 203 3.70 -9.17 25.91
C LYS A 203 3.24 -10.55 25.43
N LYS A 204 4.16 -11.51 25.26
CA LYS A 204 3.81 -12.88 24.89
C LYS A 204 2.90 -13.53 25.94
N LYS A 205 3.23 -13.42 27.23
CA LYS A 205 2.37 -13.93 28.32
C LYS A 205 0.96 -13.33 28.27
N VAL A 206 0.85 -12.02 28.04
CA VAL A 206 -0.44 -11.33 27.90
C VAL A 206 -1.22 -11.86 26.70
N LEU A 207 -0.57 -12.03 25.55
CA LEU A 207 -1.21 -12.57 24.35
C LEU A 207 -1.64 -14.03 24.53
N ASP A 208 -0.84 -14.86 25.21
CA ASP A 208 -1.17 -16.25 25.50
C ASP A 208 -2.41 -16.35 26.43
N PHE A 209 -2.51 -15.44 27.41
CA PHE A 209 -3.69 -15.32 28.26
C PHE A 209 -4.94 -14.93 27.47
N VAL A 210 -4.83 -13.89 26.62
CA VAL A 210 -5.93 -13.42 25.77
C VAL A 210 -6.34 -14.50 24.76
N GLU A 211 -5.38 -15.27 24.22
CA GLU A 211 -5.64 -16.40 23.33
C GLU A 211 -6.52 -17.45 24.01
N GLY A 212 -6.21 -17.82 25.26
CA GLY A 212 -7.00 -18.80 26.03
C GLY A 212 -8.44 -18.38 26.27
N ARG A 213 -8.74 -17.07 26.27
CA ARG A 213 -10.09 -16.52 26.47
C ARG A 213 -10.77 -16.05 25.19
N MET A 214 -10.10 -16.12 24.04
CA MET A 214 -10.60 -15.61 22.77
C MET A 214 -11.88 -16.32 22.30
N GLY A 215 -12.06 -17.60 22.66
CA GLY A 215 -13.28 -18.36 22.37
C GLY A 215 -14.55 -17.78 23.00
N CYS A 216 -14.42 -17.07 24.13
CA CYS A 216 -15.54 -16.40 24.78
C CYS A 216 -15.71 -14.95 24.30
N ILE A 217 -14.60 -14.24 24.06
CA ILE A 217 -14.61 -12.81 23.70
C ILE A 217 -15.03 -12.60 22.24
N ALA A 218 -14.40 -13.34 21.33
CA ALA A 218 -14.59 -13.18 19.89
C ALA A 218 -14.71 -14.55 19.21
N PRO A 219 -15.83 -15.27 19.44
CA PRO A 219 -16.05 -16.61 18.90
C PRO A 219 -16.11 -16.61 17.38
N ASN A 220 -16.69 -15.58 16.73
CA ASN A 220 -16.82 -15.55 15.28
C ASN A 220 -15.47 -15.25 14.60
N LEU A 221 -14.70 -14.29 15.12
CA LEU A 221 -13.36 -13.97 14.63
C LEU A 221 -12.41 -15.18 14.77
N SER A 222 -12.43 -15.83 15.93
CA SER A 222 -11.65 -17.04 16.21
C SER A 222 -11.99 -18.18 15.26
N ALA A 223 -13.28 -18.36 14.95
CA ALA A 223 -13.71 -19.41 14.03
C ALA A 223 -13.11 -19.24 12.63
N ILE A 224 -12.89 -18.01 12.16
CA ILE A 224 -12.32 -17.71 10.84
C ILE A 224 -10.80 -17.84 10.84
N VAL A 225 -10.14 -17.11 11.73
CA VAL A 225 -8.69 -16.83 11.66
C VAL A 225 -7.87 -17.73 12.61
N GLY A 226 -8.52 -18.28 13.65
CA GLY A 226 -7.88 -19.00 14.75
C GLY A 226 -7.63 -18.09 15.97
N SER A 227 -7.59 -18.68 17.16
CA SER A 227 -7.43 -17.98 18.46
C SER A 227 -6.13 -17.17 18.52
N ALA A 228 -5.00 -17.77 18.17
CA ALA A 228 -3.68 -17.13 18.19
C ALA A 228 -3.62 -15.87 17.32
N VAL A 229 -4.17 -15.96 16.10
CA VAL A 229 -4.14 -14.84 15.16
C VAL A 229 -5.17 -13.78 15.54
N ALA A 230 -6.34 -14.20 16.04
CA ALA A 230 -7.36 -13.28 16.56
C ALA A 230 -6.83 -12.47 17.76
N ALA A 231 -6.10 -13.10 18.69
CA ALA A 231 -5.45 -12.41 19.81
C ALA A 231 -4.43 -11.37 19.34
N LYS A 232 -3.60 -11.70 18.35
CA LYS A 232 -2.64 -10.74 17.77
C LYS A 232 -3.31 -9.58 17.05
N LEU A 233 -4.38 -9.85 16.30
CA LEU A 233 -5.16 -8.81 15.62
C LEU A 233 -5.85 -7.88 16.62
N MET A 234 -6.41 -8.43 17.69
CA MET A 234 -7.04 -7.66 18.76
C MET A 234 -6.03 -6.85 19.56
N GLY A 235 -4.91 -7.45 19.95
CA GLY A 235 -3.85 -6.78 20.71
C GLY A 235 -3.23 -5.61 19.94
N THR A 236 -2.95 -5.79 18.64
CA THR A 236 -2.43 -4.69 17.80
C THR A 236 -3.47 -3.65 17.41
N ALA A 237 -4.75 -4.01 17.37
CA ALA A 237 -5.82 -3.05 17.15
C ALA A 237 -6.18 -2.24 18.40
N GLY A 238 -5.74 -2.66 19.60
CA GLY A 238 -6.13 -2.03 20.86
C GLY A 238 -7.50 -2.49 21.39
N GLY A 239 -7.93 -3.71 21.04
CA GLY A 239 -9.18 -4.30 21.50
C GLY A 239 -10.21 -4.57 20.40
N LEU A 240 -11.32 -5.22 20.78
CA LEU A 240 -12.35 -5.67 19.84
C LEU A 240 -13.12 -4.50 19.20
N SER A 241 -13.47 -3.47 19.98
CA SER A 241 -14.19 -2.29 19.49
C SER A 241 -13.36 -1.50 18.46
N ALA A 242 -12.06 -1.33 18.72
CA ALA A 242 -11.14 -0.69 17.79
C ALA A 242 -11.01 -1.51 16.49
N LEU A 243 -10.85 -2.84 16.61
CA LEU A 243 -10.79 -3.74 15.46
C LEU A 243 -12.07 -3.70 14.60
N ALA A 244 -13.24 -3.58 15.22
CA ALA A 244 -14.53 -3.48 14.52
C ALA A 244 -14.67 -2.18 13.71
N LYS A 245 -14.12 -1.07 14.21
CA LYS A 245 -14.08 0.22 13.51
C LYS A 245 -13.10 0.23 12.34
N MET A 246 -12.02 -0.58 12.40
CA MET A 246 -11.03 -0.63 11.33
C MET A 246 -11.61 -1.14 9.99
N PRO A 247 -11.20 -0.54 8.85
CA PRO A 247 -11.58 -1.05 7.54
C PRO A 247 -10.79 -2.32 7.18
N ALA A 248 -11.36 -3.15 6.30
CA ALA A 248 -10.77 -4.43 5.90
C ALA A 248 -9.35 -4.31 5.29
N CYS A 249 -9.06 -3.21 4.59
CA CYS A 249 -7.73 -2.96 4.03
C CYS A 249 -6.66 -2.78 5.11
N ASN A 250 -6.99 -2.13 6.24
CA ASN A 250 -6.07 -1.93 7.34
C ASN A 250 -5.85 -3.23 8.12
N VAL A 251 -6.94 -3.98 8.36
CA VAL A 251 -6.86 -5.31 9.00
C VAL A 251 -5.99 -6.30 8.20
N GLN A 252 -5.97 -6.18 6.88
CA GLN A 252 -5.09 -6.97 6.02
C GLN A 252 -3.59 -6.74 6.32
N LEU A 253 -3.23 -5.53 6.74
CA LEU A 253 -1.86 -5.07 6.96
C LEU A 253 -1.42 -5.14 8.43
N LEU A 254 -2.33 -5.47 9.37
CA LEU A 254 -2.00 -5.56 10.80
C LEU A 254 -0.93 -6.62 11.05
N GLY A 255 0.20 -6.21 11.64
CA GLY A 255 1.37 -7.08 11.88
C GLY A 255 2.30 -7.25 10.68
N ALA A 256 2.09 -6.50 9.59
CA ALA A 256 3.00 -6.54 8.45
C ALA A 256 4.35 -5.90 8.81
N LYS A 257 5.41 -6.72 8.82
CA LYS A 257 6.78 -6.24 9.04
C LYS A 257 7.26 -5.43 7.83
N ARG A 258 7.95 -4.32 8.09
CA ARG A 258 8.72 -3.62 7.06
C ARG A 258 9.85 -4.56 6.61
N LYS A 259 9.81 -5.02 5.36
CA LYS A 259 10.88 -5.83 4.77
C LYS A 259 11.83 -4.89 4.03
N ASN A 260 13.11 -4.97 4.35
CA ASN A 260 14.14 -4.31 3.57
C ASN A 260 14.32 -5.08 2.25
N LEU A 261 14.44 -4.37 1.13
CA LEU A 261 14.82 -4.96 -0.16
C LEU A 261 16.35 -5.19 -0.21
N ALA A 262 16.93 -5.61 0.91
CA ALA A 262 18.34 -5.92 1.01
C ALA A 262 18.60 -7.25 0.27
N GLY A 263 19.03 -7.13 -0.99
CA GLY A 263 19.35 -8.24 -1.88
C GLY A 263 18.86 -8.02 -3.32
N PHE A 264 19.46 -8.72 -4.28
CA PHE A 264 19.15 -8.61 -5.72
C PHE A 264 17.76 -9.15 -6.15
N SER A 265 16.81 -9.31 -5.23
CA SER A 265 15.55 -10.02 -5.49
C SER A 265 14.37 -9.07 -5.75
N SER A 266 14.04 -8.81 -7.02
CA SER A 266 12.77 -8.18 -7.43
C SER A 266 11.55 -9.10 -7.30
N ALA A 267 11.75 -10.42 -7.24
CA ALA A 267 10.68 -11.41 -7.35
C ALA A 267 9.97 -11.75 -6.02
N THR A 268 10.60 -11.44 -4.88
CA THR A 268 10.11 -11.86 -3.54
C THR A 268 9.57 -10.69 -2.72
N SER A 269 9.14 -9.61 -3.39
CA SER A 269 8.22 -8.66 -2.75
C SER A 269 6.86 -9.32 -2.63
N GLN A 270 6.75 -10.31 -1.73
CA GLN A 270 5.47 -10.73 -1.21
C GLN A 270 4.83 -9.46 -0.64
N PHE A 271 3.73 -9.03 -1.27
CA PHE A 271 2.97 -7.88 -0.82
C PHE A 271 2.74 -8.00 0.68
N ARG A 272 2.81 -6.88 1.40
CA ARG A 272 2.71 -6.78 2.86
C ARG A 272 1.46 -7.53 3.33
N VAL A 273 1.64 -8.74 3.85
CA VAL A 273 0.61 -9.48 4.59
C VAL A 273 1.07 -9.51 6.03
N GLY A 274 0.16 -9.16 6.94
CA GLY A 274 0.43 -9.17 8.36
C GLY A 274 0.10 -10.52 8.99
N TYR A 275 -0.54 -10.51 10.16
CA TYR A 275 -0.84 -11.74 10.92
C TYR A 275 -1.76 -12.72 10.18
N ILE A 276 -2.55 -12.24 9.21
CA ILE A 276 -3.40 -13.10 8.35
C ILE A 276 -2.55 -14.13 7.57
N GLU A 277 -1.28 -13.85 7.32
CA GLU A 277 -0.36 -14.82 6.70
C GLU A 277 -0.23 -16.10 7.53
N GLN A 278 -0.31 -16.00 8.85
CA GLN A 278 -0.13 -17.14 9.77
C GLN A 278 -1.34 -18.08 9.78
N THR A 279 -2.45 -17.70 9.12
CA THR A 279 -3.66 -18.52 9.09
C THR A 279 -3.49 -19.77 8.22
N GLU A 280 -4.10 -20.87 8.66
CA GLU A 280 -4.11 -22.14 7.92
C GLU A 280 -4.70 -21.98 6.51
N ILE A 281 -5.76 -21.18 6.37
CA ILE A 281 -6.45 -20.94 5.10
C ILE A 281 -5.53 -20.20 4.12
N PHE A 282 -4.75 -19.23 4.59
CA PHE A 282 -3.80 -18.52 3.74
C PHE A 282 -2.65 -19.44 3.29
N GLN A 283 -2.09 -20.22 4.22
CA GLN A 283 -0.95 -21.10 3.94
C GLN A 283 -1.30 -22.25 2.99
N SER A 284 -2.50 -22.83 3.14
CA SER A 284 -3.03 -23.87 2.24
C SER A 284 -3.39 -23.36 0.84
N THR A 285 -3.56 -22.05 0.66
CA THR A 285 -3.92 -21.47 -0.65
C THR A 285 -2.70 -21.40 -1.58
N PRO A 286 -2.85 -21.74 -2.89
CA PRO A 286 -1.79 -21.59 -3.88
C PRO A 286 -1.25 -20.16 -3.96
N PRO A 287 0.06 -19.95 -4.19
CA PRO A 287 0.70 -18.64 -4.11
C PRO A 287 0.10 -17.59 -5.05
N ALA A 288 -0.37 -17.99 -6.24
CA ALA A 288 -1.03 -17.10 -7.18
C ALA A 288 -2.35 -16.50 -6.66
N LEU A 289 -3.04 -17.20 -5.74
CA LEU A 289 -4.34 -16.80 -5.20
C LEU A 289 -4.25 -16.22 -3.78
N ARG A 290 -3.09 -16.34 -3.11
CA ARG A 290 -2.88 -15.90 -1.72
C ARG A 290 -3.30 -14.45 -1.47
N MET A 291 -2.98 -13.53 -2.37
CA MET A 291 -3.37 -12.12 -2.21
C MET A 291 -4.87 -11.90 -2.27
N ARG A 292 -5.55 -12.63 -3.16
CA ARG A 292 -7.01 -12.57 -3.28
C ARG A 292 -7.68 -13.20 -2.05
N ALA A 293 -7.13 -14.31 -1.56
CA ALA A 293 -7.58 -14.97 -0.33
C ALA A 293 -7.35 -14.10 0.90
N CYS A 294 -6.22 -13.41 1.01
CA CYS A 294 -5.91 -12.49 2.11
C CYS A 294 -6.92 -11.35 2.21
N ARG A 295 -7.27 -10.71 1.09
CA ARG A 295 -8.33 -9.67 1.05
C ARG A 295 -9.68 -10.22 1.49
N LEU A 296 -10.02 -11.43 1.03
CA LEU A 296 -11.27 -12.08 1.41
C LEU A 296 -11.29 -12.42 2.92
N LEU A 297 -10.21 -12.99 3.44
CA LEU A 297 -10.02 -13.28 4.86
C LEU A 297 -10.14 -12.00 5.69
N ALA A 298 -9.43 -10.93 5.34
CA ALA A 298 -9.49 -9.66 6.04
C ALA A 298 -10.91 -9.09 6.07
N SER A 299 -11.60 -9.06 4.92
CA SER A 299 -12.98 -8.56 4.84
C SER A 299 -13.98 -9.36 5.70
N LYS A 300 -13.89 -10.70 5.68
CA LYS A 300 -14.77 -11.54 6.49
C LYS A 300 -14.41 -11.49 7.98
N SER A 301 -13.13 -11.33 8.30
CA SER A 301 -12.65 -11.13 9.67
C SER A 301 -13.14 -9.80 10.24
N THR A 302 -13.13 -8.71 9.46
CA THR A 302 -13.71 -7.43 9.91
C THR A 302 -15.21 -7.52 10.14
N LEU A 303 -15.95 -8.26 9.31
CA LEU A 303 -17.38 -8.46 9.54
C LEU A 303 -17.63 -9.30 10.81
N ALA A 304 -16.85 -10.36 11.02
CA ALA A 304 -16.94 -11.16 12.23
C ALA A 304 -16.59 -10.34 13.49
N ALA A 305 -15.53 -9.52 13.45
CA ALA A 305 -15.16 -8.64 14.56
C ALA A 305 -16.27 -7.64 14.90
N ARG A 306 -17.00 -7.12 13.90
CA ARG A 306 -18.16 -6.24 14.13
C ARG A 306 -19.33 -6.98 14.79
N VAL A 307 -19.62 -8.20 14.35
CA VAL A 307 -20.67 -9.04 14.96
C VAL A 307 -20.31 -9.38 16.42
N ASP A 308 -19.05 -9.76 16.67
CA ASP A 308 -18.55 -10.03 18.01
C ASP A 308 -18.61 -8.78 18.89
N SER A 309 -18.24 -7.60 18.37
CA SER A 309 -18.31 -6.34 19.12
C SER A 309 -19.72 -5.92 19.50
N THR A 310 -20.75 -6.35 18.76
CA THR A 310 -22.16 -6.06 19.08
C THR A 310 -22.81 -7.14 19.96
N GLY A 311 -22.07 -8.21 20.32
CA GLY A 311 -22.61 -9.30 21.14
C GLY A 311 -23.65 -10.19 20.43
N GLY A 312 -23.63 -10.27 19.10
CA GLY A 312 -24.68 -10.93 18.32
C GLY A 312 -24.77 -12.45 18.52
N ASP A 313 -23.75 -13.19 18.05
CA ASP A 313 -23.76 -14.66 18.03
C ASP A 313 -22.65 -15.27 18.90
N ALA A 314 -22.98 -15.59 20.16
CA ALA A 314 -22.06 -16.19 21.12
C ALA A 314 -21.64 -17.64 20.78
N THR A 315 -22.36 -18.32 19.89
CA THR A 315 -22.07 -19.72 19.49
C THR A 315 -21.00 -19.84 18.41
N GLY A 316 -20.59 -18.72 17.79
CA GLY A 316 -19.62 -18.70 16.68
C GLY A 316 -20.20 -19.19 15.34
N GLY A 317 -21.53 -19.31 15.22
CA GLY A 317 -22.20 -19.83 14.02
C GLY A 317 -21.90 -19.02 12.76
N VAL A 318 -21.96 -17.69 12.85
CA VAL A 318 -21.66 -16.78 11.73
C VAL A 318 -20.20 -16.90 11.29
N GLY A 319 -19.26 -16.99 12.23
CA GLY A 319 -17.84 -17.20 11.93
C GLY A 319 -17.59 -18.50 11.17
N ARG A 320 -18.26 -19.59 11.53
CA ARG A 320 -18.17 -20.87 10.80
C ARG A 320 -18.75 -20.76 9.39
N ALA A 321 -19.91 -20.11 9.23
CA ALA A 321 -20.51 -19.87 7.92
C ALA A 321 -19.59 -19.04 7.01
N PHE A 322 -18.96 -17.98 7.54
CA PHE A 322 -17.98 -17.20 6.80
C PHE A 322 -16.73 -18.02 6.45
N ARG A 323 -16.23 -18.88 7.36
CA ARG A 323 -15.11 -19.78 7.05
C ARG A 323 -15.44 -20.74 5.90
N GLU A 324 -16.64 -21.29 5.87
CA GLU A 324 -17.11 -22.12 4.76
C GLU A 324 -17.24 -21.34 3.45
N GLU A 325 -17.78 -20.12 3.50
CA GLU A 325 -17.88 -19.25 2.32
C GLU A 325 -16.50 -18.92 1.74
N ILE A 326 -15.51 -18.66 2.60
CA ILE A 326 -14.12 -18.42 2.20
C ILE A 326 -13.55 -19.65 1.51
N ARG A 327 -13.72 -20.84 2.11
CA ARG A 327 -13.26 -22.10 1.52
C ARG A 327 -13.88 -22.35 0.14
N LYS A 328 -15.21 -22.23 0.03
CA LYS A 328 -15.94 -22.39 -1.24
C LYS A 328 -15.46 -21.41 -2.31
N LYS A 329 -15.19 -20.15 -1.95
CA LYS A 329 -14.65 -19.15 -2.88
C LYS A 329 -13.24 -19.48 -3.35
N ILE A 330 -12.38 -19.94 -2.44
CA ILE A 330 -11.00 -20.33 -2.78
C ILE A 330 -11.00 -21.55 -3.71
N GLU A 331 -11.83 -22.56 -3.41
CA GLU A 331 -12.01 -23.74 -4.24
C GLU A 331 -12.50 -23.36 -5.65
N LYS A 332 -13.54 -22.52 -5.74
CA LYS A 332 -14.03 -22.00 -7.01
C LYS A 332 -12.99 -21.22 -7.83
N TRP A 333 -12.01 -20.59 -7.17
CA TRP A 333 -10.92 -19.90 -7.88
C TRP A 333 -9.84 -20.85 -8.40
N GLN A 334 -9.74 -22.04 -7.82
CA GLN A 334 -8.83 -23.09 -8.29
C GLN A 334 -9.43 -23.85 -9.48
N GLU A 335 -10.75 -23.87 -9.62
CA GLU A 335 -11.42 -24.43 -10.80
C GLU A 335 -10.95 -23.71 -12.09
N PRO A 336 -10.41 -24.45 -13.07
CA PRO A 336 -10.05 -23.85 -14.34
C PRO A 336 -11.32 -23.38 -15.06
N PRO A 337 -11.26 -22.25 -15.80
CA PRO A 337 -12.39 -21.82 -16.60
C PRO A 337 -12.73 -22.91 -17.63
N PRO A 338 -14.02 -23.11 -17.96
CA PRO A 338 -14.41 -24.10 -18.95
C PRO A 338 -13.71 -23.79 -20.28
N ALA A 339 -13.28 -24.86 -20.97
CA ALA A 339 -12.57 -24.73 -22.23
C ALA A 339 -13.42 -23.92 -23.22
N LYS A 340 -12.82 -22.85 -23.78
CA LYS A 340 -13.49 -22.06 -24.81
C LYS A 340 -13.65 -22.94 -26.04
N GLN A 341 -14.90 -23.24 -26.39
CA GLN A 341 -15.20 -23.90 -27.64
C GLN A 341 -14.76 -23.00 -28.81
N PRO A 342 -14.19 -23.56 -29.89
CA PRO A 342 -13.82 -22.78 -31.06
C PRO A 342 -15.07 -22.09 -31.61
N LYS A 343 -15.08 -20.75 -31.57
CA LYS A 343 -16.18 -20.00 -32.18
C LYS A 343 -16.09 -20.17 -33.69
N PRO A 344 -17.14 -20.66 -34.37
CA PRO A 344 -17.12 -20.78 -35.82
C PRO A 344 -16.89 -19.39 -36.41
N LEU A 345 -16.09 -19.33 -37.47
CA LEU A 345 -15.92 -18.10 -38.23
C LEU A 345 -17.28 -17.66 -38.78
N PRO A 346 -17.54 -16.34 -38.88
CA PRO A 346 -18.74 -15.86 -39.55
C PRO A 346 -18.74 -16.38 -41.00
N VAL A 347 -19.92 -16.75 -41.48
CA VAL A 347 -20.09 -17.22 -42.86
C VAL A 347 -19.61 -16.11 -43.82
N PRO A 348 -18.72 -16.41 -44.78
CA PRO A 348 -18.29 -15.44 -45.78
C PRO A 348 -19.49 -14.84 -46.52
N ASP A 349 -19.47 -13.52 -46.75
CA ASP A 349 -20.47 -12.77 -47.51
C ASP A 349 -21.92 -12.84 -47.00
N SER A 350 -22.14 -13.18 -45.71
CA SER A 350 -23.50 -13.24 -45.13
C SER A 350 -24.22 -11.88 -45.08
N GLU A 351 -23.48 -10.77 -44.96
CA GLU A 351 -24.03 -9.42 -44.88
C GLU A 351 -23.57 -8.54 -46.05
N PRO A 352 -24.47 -7.71 -46.63
CA PRO A 352 -24.07 -6.73 -47.65
C PRO A 352 -23.12 -5.68 -47.06
N LYS A 353 -22.14 -5.22 -47.87
CA LYS A 353 -21.14 -4.22 -47.47
C LYS A 353 -21.81 -2.91 -47.03
N LYS A 354 -21.57 -2.50 -45.78
CA LYS A 354 -22.09 -1.24 -45.21
C LYS A 354 -21.41 -0.03 -45.88
N LYS A 355 -22.14 0.69 -46.72
CA LYS A 355 -21.71 1.96 -47.33
C LYS A 355 -22.16 3.13 -46.45
N ARG A 356 -21.25 3.66 -45.63
CA ARG A 356 -21.49 4.85 -44.80
C ARG A 356 -20.53 5.98 -45.18
N GLY A 357 -20.98 7.21 -45.00
CA GLY A 357 -20.17 8.44 -45.12
C GLY A 357 -19.84 9.04 -43.76
N GLY A 358 -19.28 10.25 -43.74
CA GLY A 358 -19.10 11.05 -42.53
C GLY A 358 -17.64 11.22 -42.07
N ARG A 359 -17.39 12.30 -41.32
CA ARG A 359 -16.05 12.72 -40.86
C ARG A 359 -15.35 11.64 -40.04
N ARG A 360 -16.07 10.96 -39.13
CA ARG A 360 -15.53 9.89 -38.28
C ARG A 360 -15.12 8.66 -39.10
N LEU A 361 -15.97 8.23 -40.02
CA LEU A 361 -15.69 7.06 -40.86
C LEU A 361 -14.58 7.36 -41.88
N ARG A 362 -14.54 8.57 -42.44
CA ARG A 362 -13.44 9.02 -43.30
C ARG A 362 -12.11 8.99 -42.55
N LYS A 363 -12.05 9.54 -41.33
CA LYS A 363 -10.86 9.44 -40.45
C LYS A 363 -10.49 7.99 -40.13
N MET A 364 -11.45 7.09 -39.93
CA MET A 364 -11.17 5.67 -39.69
C MET A 364 -10.62 4.98 -40.94
N LYS A 365 -11.22 5.23 -42.12
CA LYS A 365 -10.72 4.73 -43.40
C LYS A 365 -9.33 5.25 -43.70
N GLU A 366 -9.05 6.52 -43.44
CA GLU A 366 -7.72 7.13 -43.60
C GLU A 366 -6.64 6.44 -42.75
N ARG A 367 -6.98 5.85 -41.59
CA ARG A 367 -6.00 5.11 -40.76
C ARG A 367 -5.53 3.79 -41.38
N TYR A 368 -6.40 3.13 -42.14
CA TYR A 368 -6.12 1.81 -42.74
C TYR A 368 -5.88 1.91 -44.25
N ALA A 369 -6.24 3.03 -44.88
CA ALA A 369 -6.04 3.24 -46.30
C ALA A 369 -4.55 3.42 -46.61
N VAL A 370 -4.13 2.85 -47.73
CA VAL A 370 -2.80 3.08 -48.29
C VAL A 370 -2.65 4.58 -48.56
N THR A 371 -1.57 5.16 -48.04
CA THR A 371 -1.28 6.59 -48.20
C THR A 371 -1.04 6.92 -49.66
N ASP A 372 -1.29 8.17 -50.05
CA ASP A 372 -1.04 8.58 -51.44
C ASP A 372 0.46 8.48 -51.79
N MET A 373 1.36 8.67 -50.83
CA MET A 373 2.79 8.40 -50.98
C MET A 373 3.06 6.92 -51.29
N ARG A 374 2.44 5.99 -50.56
CA ARG A 374 2.61 4.56 -50.83
C ARG A 374 1.92 4.14 -52.14
N LYS A 375 0.82 4.78 -52.54
CA LYS A 375 0.23 4.59 -53.87
C LYS A 375 1.17 5.03 -54.99
N LEU A 376 1.92 6.12 -54.81
CA LEU A 376 2.93 6.58 -55.79
C LEU A 376 4.15 5.66 -55.81
N ALA A 377 4.61 5.21 -54.64
CA ALA A 377 5.69 4.22 -54.55
C ALA A 377 5.30 2.88 -55.20
N ASN A 378 4.03 2.48 -55.11
CA ASN A 378 3.53 1.26 -55.78
C ASN A 378 3.30 1.43 -57.29
N ARG A 379 3.47 2.63 -57.86
CA ARG A 379 3.38 2.84 -59.32
C ARG A 379 4.77 2.73 -59.92
N MET A 380 4.89 2.00 -61.01
CA MET A 380 6.14 1.84 -61.76
C MET A 380 6.00 2.49 -63.13
N GLN A 381 7.03 3.20 -63.58
CA GLN A 381 7.08 3.67 -64.97
C GLN A 381 7.54 2.53 -65.87
N PHE A 382 6.81 2.33 -66.96
CA PHE A 382 7.17 1.34 -67.95
C PHE A 382 8.45 1.76 -68.70
N GLY A 383 9.41 0.84 -68.80
CA GLY A 383 10.64 1.03 -69.58
C GLY A 383 11.76 1.85 -68.92
N VAL A 384 11.61 2.27 -67.66
CA VAL A 384 12.64 2.99 -66.90
C VAL A 384 13.01 2.16 -65.66
N PRO A 385 14.31 1.90 -65.41
CA PRO A 385 14.72 1.17 -64.20
C PRO A 385 14.36 1.96 -62.94
N GLU A 386 13.94 1.24 -61.91
CA GLU A 386 13.49 1.83 -60.64
C GLU A 386 14.68 2.25 -59.77
N GLU A 387 14.58 3.43 -59.15
CA GLU A 387 15.50 3.83 -58.09
C GLU A 387 15.14 3.09 -56.80
N SER A 388 16.12 2.43 -56.20
CA SER A 388 15.99 1.65 -54.97
C SER A 388 16.87 2.21 -53.86
N SER A 389 16.48 1.97 -52.61
CA SER A 389 17.14 2.53 -51.42
C SER A 389 18.61 2.15 -51.27
N LEU A 390 19.07 1.03 -51.82
CA LEU A 390 20.45 0.54 -51.69
C LEU A 390 21.16 0.42 -53.05
N GLY A 391 20.58 1.00 -54.10
CA GLY A 391 21.12 0.96 -55.46
C GLY A 391 20.70 -0.28 -56.26
N ASP A 392 20.82 -0.17 -57.59
CA ASP A 392 20.48 -1.13 -58.66
C ASP A 392 19.79 -2.45 -58.22
N GLY A 393 18.46 -2.39 -58.06
CA GLY A 393 17.62 -3.55 -57.73
C GLY A 393 17.74 -4.09 -56.31
N LEU A 394 18.50 -3.45 -55.42
CA LEU A 394 18.67 -3.85 -54.02
C LEU A 394 17.92 -2.91 -53.08
N GLY A 395 17.09 -3.51 -52.22
CA GLY A 395 16.33 -2.78 -51.20
C GLY A 395 14.93 -2.34 -51.66
N GLU A 396 14.35 -1.39 -50.94
CA GLU A 396 12.99 -0.90 -51.24
C GLU A 396 13.01 0.01 -52.47
N GLY A 397 12.22 -0.36 -53.48
CA GLY A 397 11.98 0.46 -54.65
C GLY A 397 11.07 1.65 -54.34
N TYR A 398 11.41 2.82 -54.90
CA TYR A 398 10.66 4.06 -54.69
C TYR A 398 9.57 4.30 -55.75
N GLY A 399 9.44 3.44 -56.76
CA GLY A 399 8.51 3.57 -57.88
C GLY A 399 8.56 4.95 -58.52
N MET A 400 7.40 5.57 -58.69
CA MET A 400 7.30 6.94 -59.23
C MET A 400 7.80 8.04 -58.27
N LEU A 401 8.08 7.73 -57.00
CA LEU A 401 8.53 8.71 -56.02
C LEU A 401 10.01 9.12 -56.21
N GLY A 402 10.83 8.23 -56.80
CA GLY A 402 12.25 8.48 -57.09
C GLY A 402 12.51 9.32 -58.36
N GLN A 403 11.52 9.48 -59.24
CA GLN A 403 11.72 10.02 -60.60
C GLN A 403 12.11 11.50 -60.71
N ALA A 404 12.19 12.22 -59.59
CA ALA A 404 12.55 13.64 -59.59
C ALA A 404 14.03 13.90 -59.90
N GLY A 405 14.85 12.88 -60.18
CA GLY A 405 16.19 12.97 -60.79
C GLY A 405 17.23 13.80 -60.02
N SER A 406 16.91 14.24 -58.80
CA SER A 406 17.74 15.18 -58.01
C SER A 406 18.52 14.50 -56.89
N GLY A 407 18.49 13.16 -56.80
CA GLY A 407 19.13 12.36 -55.75
C GLY A 407 18.60 12.63 -54.32
N LYS A 408 17.69 13.59 -54.14
CA LYS A 408 17.04 13.94 -52.88
C LYS A 408 15.53 13.82 -53.07
N LEU A 409 14.96 12.81 -52.41
CA LEU A 409 13.53 12.56 -52.42
C LEU A 409 12.82 13.68 -51.63
N ARG A 410 12.38 14.74 -52.32
CA ARG A 410 11.57 15.81 -51.72
C ARG A 410 10.14 15.32 -51.52
N VAL A 411 9.92 14.58 -50.45
CA VAL A 411 8.57 14.25 -50.00
C VAL A 411 7.92 15.54 -49.49
N SER A 412 6.88 16.03 -50.17
CA SER A 412 5.97 16.99 -49.54
C SER A 412 5.42 16.33 -48.28
N VAL A 413 5.78 16.84 -47.10
CA VAL A 413 5.44 16.25 -45.79
C VAL A 413 3.95 15.90 -45.74
N GLY A 414 3.63 14.64 -46.01
CA GLY A 414 2.29 14.10 -45.92
C GLY A 414 1.90 14.15 -44.45
N GLN A 415 0.90 14.97 -44.13
CA GLN A 415 0.33 15.24 -42.81
C GLN A 415 0.62 14.12 -41.77
N ASN A 416 1.20 14.50 -40.61
CA ASN A 416 1.54 13.69 -39.42
C ASN A 416 0.38 12.86 -38.79
N LYS A 417 -0.72 12.63 -39.52
CA LYS A 417 -1.96 12.00 -39.08
C LYS A 417 -1.87 10.48 -38.92
N LEU A 418 -0.79 9.86 -39.42
CA LEU A 418 -0.54 8.41 -39.39
C LEU A 418 0.57 7.99 -38.43
N ALA A 419 1.05 8.90 -37.56
CA ALA A 419 1.88 8.49 -36.44
C ALA A 419 1.15 7.38 -35.67
N ALA A 420 1.83 6.25 -35.46
CA ALA A 420 1.28 5.10 -34.76
C ALA A 420 0.82 5.56 -33.37
N LYS A 421 -0.49 5.72 -33.20
CA LYS A 421 -1.04 6.08 -31.90
C LYS A 421 -0.83 4.89 -30.99
N VAL A 422 0.03 5.06 -30.01
CA VAL A 422 0.21 4.12 -28.90
C VAL A 422 -1.18 3.69 -28.42
N ALA A 423 -1.44 2.38 -28.42
CA ALA A 423 -2.74 1.84 -28.06
C ALA A 423 -3.21 2.43 -26.73
N LYS A 424 -4.51 2.72 -26.58
CA LYS A 424 -5.05 3.40 -25.39
C LYS A 424 -4.57 2.76 -24.08
N LYS A 425 -4.46 1.43 -24.03
CA LYS A 425 -3.94 0.64 -22.91
C LYS A 425 -2.46 0.88 -22.59
N PHE A 426 -1.65 1.15 -23.61
CA PHE A 426 -0.23 1.46 -23.45
C PHE A 426 -0.03 2.95 -23.15
N LYS A 427 -0.94 3.81 -23.63
CA LYS A 427 -1.01 5.21 -23.22
C LYS A 427 -1.39 5.30 -21.73
N GLU A 428 -2.42 4.61 -21.26
CA GLU A 428 -2.80 4.56 -19.84
C GLU A 428 -1.67 4.01 -18.95
N ARG A 429 -0.95 2.97 -19.39
CA ARG A 429 0.26 2.49 -18.67
C ARG A 429 1.41 3.50 -18.68
N SER A 430 1.60 4.24 -19.77
CA SER A 430 2.63 5.28 -19.87
C SER A 430 2.27 6.53 -19.06
N PHE A 431 0.98 6.83 -18.87
CA PHE A 431 0.51 7.82 -17.89
C PHE A 431 0.62 7.30 -16.44
N GLY A 432 0.83 6.00 -16.25
CA GLY A 432 1.37 5.43 -15.01
C GLY A 432 2.86 5.74 -14.78
N GLY A 433 3.51 6.52 -15.67
CA GLY A 433 4.73 7.27 -15.38
C GLY A 433 4.46 8.56 -14.59
N GLY A 434 3.18 8.86 -14.30
CA GLY A 434 2.73 9.82 -13.29
C GLY A 434 2.64 9.20 -11.90
N ALA A 435 3.37 8.11 -11.62
CA ALA A 435 3.90 7.91 -10.27
C ALA A 435 5.02 8.93 -10.04
N THR A 436 4.65 10.22 -10.07
CA THR A 436 5.21 11.17 -9.14
C THR A 436 5.07 10.49 -7.78
N SER A 437 6.18 10.01 -7.22
CA SER A 437 6.22 9.59 -5.81
C SER A 437 5.41 10.62 -5.03
N GLY A 438 4.64 10.22 -4.01
CA GLY A 438 4.09 11.20 -3.05
C GLY A 438 5.16 12.09 -2.38
N LEU A 439 6.44 11.86 -2.69
CA LEU A 439 7.61 12.67 -2.36
C LEU A 439 7.95 13.79 -3.36
N THR A 440 7.36 13.84 -4.56
CA THR A 440 7.65 14.92 -5.53
C THR A 440 6.81 16.17 -5.31
N SER A 441 5.82 16.12 -4.41
CA SER A 441 5.06 17.29 -3.97
C SER A 441 5.53 17.71 -2.59
N SER A 442 6.72 18.31 -2.47
CA SER A 442 7.08 19.08 -1.27
C SER A 442 8.50 19.66 -1.31
N LEU A 443 8.88 20.47 -2.31
CA LEU A 443 9.92 21.53 -2.19
C LEU A 443 10.36 22.05 -3.57
N ALA A 444 10.02 23.29 -3.90
CA ALA A 444 10.71 24.03 -4.96
C ALA A 444 11.55 25.16 -4.33
N PHE A 445 12.86 25.17 -4.58
CA PHE A 445 13.74 26.27 -4.16
C PHE A 445 13.77 27.32 -5.27
N THR A 446 13.16 28.48 -5.03
CA THR A 446 13.33 29.65 -5.90
C THR A 446 14.37 30.60 -5.29
N PRO A 447 15.22 31.25 -6.12
CA PRO A 447 16.30 32.09 -5.63
C PRO A 447 15.85 33.40 -4.98
N VAL A 448 14.53 33.69 -4.94
CA VAL A 448 14.00 34.99 -4.50
C VAL A 448 13.08 34.88 -3.28
N GLN A 449 12.42 33.73 -3.02
CA GLN A 449 11.41 33.63 -1.95
C GLN A 449 11.51 32.40 -1.03
N GLY A 450 12.54 31.57 -1.14
CA GLY A 450 12.71 30.42 -0.24
C GLY A 450 11.78 29.24 -0.54
N ILE A 451 11.64 28.34 0.43
CA ILE A 451 10.94 27.04 0.32
C ILE A 451 9.44 27.26 0.10
N GLU A 452 8.92 26.81 -1.05
CA GLU A 452 7.48 26.85 -1.33
C GLU A 452 6.96 25.45 -1.69
N LEU A 453 5.81 25.09 -1.11
CA LEU A 453 5.05 23.88 -1.41
C LEU A 453 4.19 24.12 -2.66
N SER A 454 4.69 23.70 -3.84
CA SER A 454 3.90 23.78 -5.07
C SER A 454 3.13 22.48 -5.31
N ASN A 455 1.80 22.59 -5.46
CA ASN A 455 0.95 21.47 -5.86
C ASN A 455 0.92 21.37 -7.41
N PRO A 456 1.58 20.37 -8.03
CA PRO A 456 1.61 20.24 -9.49
C PRO A 456 0.23 19.94 -10.10
N GLN A 457 -0.75 19.49 -9.32
CA GLN A 457 -2.13 19.27 -9.79
C GLN A 457 -2.92 20.59 -9.91
N ALA A 458 -2.58 21.62 -9.14
CA ALA A 458 -3.23 22.93 -9.24
C ALA A 458 -2.95 23.60 -10.60
N LEU A 459 -1.74 23.40 -11.15
CA LEU A 459 -1.38 23.85 -12.50
C LEU A 459 -2.16 23.12 -13.60
N ALA A 460 -2.47 21.84 -13.40
CA ALA A 460 -3.30 21.08 -14.33
C ALA A 460 -4.77 21.54 -14.29
N ASN A 461 -5.27 21.94 -13.11
CA ASN A 461 -6.63 22.46 -12.92
C ASN A 461 -6.77 23.94 -13.34
N GLN A 462 -5.70 24.73 -13.31
CA GLN A 462 -5.71 26.09 -13.88
C GLN A 462 -5.93 26.11 -15.40
N LEU A 463 -5.53 25.05 -16.10
CA LEU A 463 -5.84 24.87 -17.53
C LEU A 463 -7.29 24.42 -17.80
N GLY A 464 -8.06 24.08 -16.73
CA GLY A 464 -9.46 23.68 -16.80
C GLY A 464 -10.43 24.64 -16.11
N SER A 465 -9.95 25.68 -15.42
CA SER A 465 -10.81 26.70 -14.80
C SER A 465 -11.40 27.61 -15.87
N GLY A 466 -12.73 27.62 -15.95
CA GLY A 466 -13.55 28.15 -17.04
C GLY A 466 -13.53 29.67 -17.28
N THR A 467 -12.48 30.39 -16.90
CA THR A 467 -12.33 31.82 -17.22
C THR A 467 -11.52 32.08 -18.48
N GLN A 468 -10.78 31.09 -19.00
CA GLN A 468 -10.15 31.18 -20.33
C GLN A 468 -11.11 30.70 -21.41
N SER A 469 -12.25 31.37 -21.56
CA SER A 469 -13.11 31.16 -22.72
C SER A 469 -12.34 31.55 -23.98
N THR A 470 -12.32 30.68 -24.97
CA THR A 470 -11.72 30.86 -26.30
C THR A 470 -12.38 31.97 -27.14
N TYR A 471 -13.18 32.83 -26.53
CA TYR A 471 -14.02 33.83 -27.18
C TYR A 471 -13.62 35.29 -26.91
N PHE A 472 -12.75 35.57 -25.93
CA PHE A 472 -12.31 36.94 -25.62
C PHE A 472 -10.78 37.05 -25.48
N SER A 473 -10.21 38.16 -25.96
CA SER A 473 -8.77 38.45 -25.88
C SER A 473 -8.34 38.91 -24.49
N GLU A 474 -7.16 38.49 -24.03
CA GLU A 474 -6.58 38.81 -22.71
C GLU A 474 -6.45 40.31 -22.38
N THR A 475 -6.54 41.19 -23.38
CA THR A 475 -6.35 42.64 -23.22
C THR A 475 -7.66 43.45 -23.12
N GLY A 476 -8.83 42.80 -23.16
CA GLY A 476 -10.13 43.50 -23.09
C GLY A 476 -10.73 43.51 -21.68
N THR A 477 -10.76 44.67 -21.01
CA THR A 477 -11.47 44.85 -19.74
C THR A 477 -12.86 45.45 -19.96
N PHE A 478 -13.87 44.94 -19.24
CA PHE A 478 -15.23 45.49 -19.25
C PHE A 478 -15.33 46.70 -18.31
N SER A 479 -15.79 47.85 -18.82
CA SER A 479 -16.13 49.01 -18.00
C SER A 479 -17.63 49.03 -17.68
N LYS A 480 -17.97 49.05 -16.38
CA LYS A 480 -19.35 49.10 -15.90
C LYS A 480 -19.82 50.55 -15.88
N ILE A 481 -20.65 50.95 -16.84
CA ILE A 481 -21.27 52.27 -16.86
C ILE A 481 -22.45 52.28 -15.87
N LYS A 482 -22.38 53.12 -14.82
CA LYS A 482 -23.54 53.40 -13.96
C LYS A 482 -24.52 54.27 -14.76
N ARG A 483 -25.76 53.80 -14.91
CA ARG A 483 -26.85 54.60 -15.51
C ARG A 483 -27.33 55.66 -14.49
N PRO A 484 -27.77 56.84 -14.95
CA PRO A 484 -28.17 57.96 -14.10
C PRO A 484 -29.40 57.67 -13.25
#